data_AF-A0A821BD73-F1
#
_entry.id   AF-A0A821BD73-F1
#
_cell.length_a   1.000
_cell.length_b   1.000
_cell.length_c   1.000
_cell.angle_alpha   90.00
_cell.angle_beta   90.00
_cell.angle_gamma   90.00
#
_symmetry.space_group_name_H-M   'P 1'
#
loop_
_entity.id
_entity.type
_entity.pdbx_description
1 polymer ?
#
loop_
_entity_poly.entity_id
_entity_poly.type
_entity_poly.pdbx_seq_one_letter_code
_entity_poly.pdbx_strand_id
1 'polypeptide(L)'
;MFQHLLTFIRTWAQNVGFYGQVYGYLGGYSWAILCAYICHRFLPLNNSYFSIEEFFILVENFFLTYSQFNWSSKSVCLYSKNYYSDQSSIENCDSMRILCPSPPYNNTSHSTIDSTRYLIIQGFANVHKIIEKNLQYEDTLKEILQLSNHFPDKTIQSIIQLTLSGKTISELNQWIGYMKSRLAHFLNDCQNECNLFVQTQNNVEIRKQNLERFYSIGFQLNEHIISRHRQFYYCLNKFLEQFIICSFRSDTMKISYKLMSIHDWNRERMKT
;
A
#
# COMPACT_ATOMS: atom_id res chain seq x y z
N MET A 1 24.81 -1.81 -6.87
CA MET A 1 23.82 -2.88 -6.64
C MET A 1 22.56 -2.43 -5.89
N PHE A 2 22.67 -1.89 -4.66
CA PHE A 2 21.52 -1.42 -3.89
C PHE A 2 20.55 -0.53 -4.68
N GLN A 3 21.07 0.49 -5.39
CA GLN A 3 20.25 1.39 -6.21
C GLN A 3 19.48 0.67 -7.33
N HIS A 4 20.06 -0.38 -7.91
CA HIS A 4 19.42 -1.18 -8.97
C HIS A 4 18.30 -2.03 -8.37
N LEU A 5 18.55 -2.71 -7.25
CA LEU A 5 17.53 -3.47 -6.53
C LEU A 5 16.39 -2.57 -6.08
N LEU A 6 16.70 -1.43 -5.45
CA LEU A 6 15.69 -0.48 -5.01
C LEU A 6 14.87 0.06 -6.19
N THR A 7 15.50 0.37 -7.32
CA THR A 7 14.79 0.84 -8.51
C THR A 7 13.86 -0.24 -9.03
N PHE A 8 14.34 -1.48 -9.16
CA PHE A 8 13.55 -2.62 -9.62
C PHE A 8 12.35 -2.90 -8.71
N ILE A 9 12.58 -3.03 -7.39
CA ILE A 9 11.52 -3.29 -6.40
C ILE A 9 10.52 -2.13 -6.34
N ARG A 10 10.99 -0.88 -6.43
CA ARG A 10 10.09 0.28 -6.47
C ARG A 10 9.21 0.27 -7.72
N THR A 11 9.77 -0.01 -8.89
CA THR A 11 9.01 -0.11 -10.14
C THR A 11 7.99 -1.23 -10.05
N TRP A 12 8.38 -2.42 -9.58
CA TRP A 12 7.44 -3.52 -9.31
C TRP A 12 6.31 -3.08 -8.38
N ALA A 13 6.64 -2.51 -7.20
CA ALA A 13 5.66 -2.09 -6.20
C ALA A 13 4.69 -1.01 -6.74
N GLN A 14 5.16 -0.12 -7.61
CA GLN A 14 4.32 0.86 -8.28
C GLN A 14 3.36 0.19 -9.27
N ASN A 15 3.87 -0.73 -10.09
CA ASN A 15 3.09 -1.41 -11.12
C ASN A 15 1.98 -2.28 -10.51
N VAL A 16 2.26 -3.00 -9.42
CA VAL A 16 1.28 -3.87 -8.74
C VAL A 16 0.38 -3.15 -7.72
N GLY A 17 0.62 -1.88 -7.43
CA GLY A 17 -0.26 -1.10 -6.55
C GLY A 17 0.17 -0.99 -5.08
N PHE A 18 1.33 -1.51 -4.69
CA PHE A 18 1.81 -1.55 -3.29
C PHE A 18 2.72 -0.38 -2.90
N TYR A 19 2.73 0.69 -3.69
CA TYR A 19 3.50 1.90 -3.38
C TYR A 19 2.60 3.03 -2.89
N GLY A 20 2.88 3.54 -1.69
CA GLY A 20 2.24 4.75 -1.15
C GLY A 20 1.76 4.57 0.28
N GLN A 21 2.52 5.14 1.21
CA GLN A 21 2.21 5.13 2.65
C GLN A 21 0.84 5.71 2.98
N VAL A 22 0.49 6.79 2.30
CA VAL A 22 -0.81 7.47 2.41
C VAL A 22 -1.99 6.53 2.16
N TYR A 23 -1.83 5.54 1.28
CA TYR A 23 -2.90 4.60 0.92
C TYR A 23 -2.86 3.33 1.77
N GLY A 24 -2.02 3.30 2.80
CA GLY A 24 -1.83 2.13 3.67
C GLY A 24 -0.82 1.11 3.14
N TYR A 25 -0.08 1.41 2.07
CA TYR A 25 1.00 0.55 1.58
C TYR A 25 2.37 1.04 2.05
N LEU A 26 3.47 0.52 1.49
CA LEU A 26 4.81 0.92 1.88
C LEU A 26 5.25 2.20 1.15
N GLY A 27 5.87 3.12 1.90
CA GLY A 27 6.53 4.29 1.36
C GLY A 27 7.94 3.97 0.83
N GLY A 28 8.53 4.91 0.08
CA GLY A 28 9.85 4.73 -0.52
C GLY A 28 10.97 4.44 0.51
N TYR A 29 10.88 5.04 1.70
CA TYR A 29 11.84 4.79 2.77
C TYR A 29 11.77 3.36 3.32
N SER A 30 10.56 2.83 3.51
CA SER A 30 10.35 1.44 3.92
C SER A 30 10.92 0.46 2.88
N TRP A 31 10.64 0.69 1.58
CA TRP A 31 11.22 -0.13 0.49
C TRP A 31 12.75 -0.09 0.48
N ALA A 32 13.35 1.08 0.74
CA ALA A 32 14.80 1.24 0.83
C ALA A 32 15.40 0.41 1.98
N ILE A 33 14.77 0.42 3.16
CA ILE A 33 15.22 -0.38 4.30
C ILE A 33 15.13 -1.88 3.97
N LEU A 34 14.03 -2.32 3.35
CA LEU A 34 13.88 -3.72 2.94
C LEU A 34 14.97 -4.15 1.94
N CYS A 35 15.27 -3.31 0.95
CA CYS A 35 16.34 -3.59 -0.02
C CYS A 35 17.72 -3.60 0.65
N ALA A 36 17.98 -2.65 1.56
CA ALA A 36 19.26 -2.56 2.28
C ALA A 36 19.50 -3.81 3.14
N TYR A 37 18.46 -4.33 3.79
CA TYR A 37 18.53 -5.55 4.59
C TYR A 37 18.94 -6.76 3.75
N ILE A 38 18.38 -6.88 2.53
CA ILE A 38 18.75 -7.93 1.58
C ILE A 38 20.19 -7.74 1.10
N CYS A 39 20.58 -6.52 0.73
CA CYS A 39 21.96 -6.24 0.33
C CYS A 39 22.96 -6.57 1.45
N HIS A 40 22.69 -6.22 2.71
CA HIS A 40 23.60 -6.55 3.82
C HIS A 40 23.79 -8.06 4.03
N ARG A 41 22.80 -8.88 3.67
CA ARG A 41 22.81 -10.32 3.93
C ARG A 41 23.33 -11.14 2.76
N PHE A 42 23.03 -10.72 1.53
CA PHE A 42 23.25 -11.54 0.34
C PHE A 42 24.21 -10.90 -0.68
N LEU A 43 24.63 -9.64 -0.47
CA LEU A 43 25.61 -9.02 -1.35
C LEU A 43 27.03 -9.52 -1.01
N PRO A 44 27.80 -10.05 -1.96
CA PRO A 44 29.21 -10.37 -1.75
C PRO A 44 30.04 -9.08 -1.59
N LEU A 45 31.04 -9.12 -0.70
CA LEU A 45 31.87 -7.97 -0.34
C LEU A 45 32.86 -7.52 -1.43
N ASN A 46 33.17 -8.38 -2.40
CA ASN A 46 34.39 -8.27 -3.23
C ASN A 46 34.17 -8.35 -4.75
N ASN A 47 33.10 -7.77 -5.33
CA ASN A 47 32.94 -7.76 -6.80
C ASN A 47 32.91 -6.33 -7.36
N SER A 48 33.82 -6.05 -8.29
CA SER A 48 33.92 -4.81 -9.07
C SER A 48 33.13 -4.87 -10.38
N TYR A 49 32.71 -6.06 -10.81
CA TYR A 49 31.83 -6.30 -11.95
C TYR A 49 30.64 -7.12 -11.50
N PHE A 50 29.44 -6.73 -11.93
CA PHE A 50 28.21 -7.37 -11.50
C PHE A 50 27.46 -7.97 -12.69
N SER A 51 27.12 -9.25 -12.60
CA SER A 51 26.37 -9.96 -13.64
C SER A 51 24.85 -9.82 -13.44
N ILE A 52 24.09 -10.14 -14.49
CA ILE A 52 22.62 -10.21 -14.41
C ILE A 52 22.14 -11.30 -13.44
N GLU A 53 22.91 -12.38 -13.31
CA GLU A 53 22.64 -13.49 -12.41
C GLU A 53 22.76 -13.06 -10.94
N GLU A 54 23.81 -12.34 -10.57
CA GLU A 54 23.97 -11.83 -9.20
C GLU A 54 22.85 -10.86 -8.83
N PHE A 55 22.42 -10.03 -9.79
CA PHE A 55 21.26 -9.16 -9.60
C PHE A 55 19.97 -9.97 -9.41
N PHE A 56 19.77 -11.00 -10.22
CA PHE A 56 18.63 -11.90 -10.12
C PHE A 56 18.57 -12.59 -8.76
N ILE A 57 19.70 -13.09 -8.26
CA ILE A 57 19.80 -13.72 -6.93
C ILE A 57 19.35 -12.75 -5.83
N LEU A 58 19.68 -11.46 -5.90
CA LEU A 58 19.20 -10.48 -4.92
C LEU A 58 17.69 -10.25 -5.01
N VAL A 59 17.14 -10.23 -6.22
CA VAL A 59 15.69 -10.10 -6.46
C VAL A 59 14.96 -11.33 -5.91
N GLU A 60 15.45 -12.53 -6.22
CA GLU A 60 14.93 -13.79 -5.69
C GLU A 60 14.96 -13.81 -4.16
N ASN A 61 16.12 -13.51 -3.56
CA ASN A 61 16.25 -13.48 -2.10
C ASN A 61 15.34 -12.43 -1.46
N PHE A 62 15.10 -11.29 -2.12
CA PHE A 62 14.15 -10.29 -1.63
C PHE A 62 12.73 -10.88 -1.51
N PHE A 63 12.21 -11.45 -2.59
CA PHE A 63 10.84 -11.98 -2.61
C PHE A 63 10.68 -13.23 -1.75
N LEU A 64 11.67 -14.14 -1.75
CA LEU A 64 11.70 -15.31 -0.88
C LEU A 64 11.72 -14.90 0.60
N THR A 65 12.65 -14.01 0.99
CA THR A 65 12.80 -13.58 2.39
C THR A 65 11.52 -12.96 2.91
N TYR A 66 10.90 -12.03 2.18
CA TYR A 66 9.74 -11.28 2.69
C TYR A 66 8.40 -11.97 2.51
N SER A 67 8.29 -12.96 1.62
CA SER A 67 7.11 -13.83 1.56
C SER A 67 7.05 -14.81 2.74
N GLN A 68 8.19 -15.26 3.24
CA GLN A 68 8.29 -16.19 4.38
C GLN A 68 8.58 -15.49 5.73
N PHE A 69 8.78 -14.16 5.71
CA PHE A 69 9.08 -13.41 6.92
C PHE A 69 7.88 -13.43 7.88
N ASN A 70 8.16 -13.69 9.17
CA ASN A 70 7.13 -13.72 10.19
C ASN A 70 6.77 -12.28 10.63
N TRP A 71 5.93 -11.62 9.83
CA TRP A 71 5.53 -10.22 10.03
C TRP A 71 4.71 -9.95 11.29
N SER A 72 4.13 -10.98 11.94
CA SER A 72 3.33 -10.80 13.17
C SER A 72 4.17 -10.74 14.44
N SER A 73 5.43 -11.22 14.39
CA SER A 73 6.28 -11.33 15.58
C SER A 73 7.71 -10.81 15.39
N LYS A 74 8.11 -10.47 14.16
CA LYS A 74 9.46 -9.98 13.85
C LYS A 74 9.40 -8.60 13.20
N SER A 75 10.42 -7.81 13.45
CA SER A 75 10.68 -6.54 12.78
C SER A 75 11.90 -6.62 11.88
N VAL A 76 11.85 -5.93 10.75
CA VAL A 76 13.04 -5.71 9.91
C VAL A 76 13.83 -4.54 10.49
N CYS A 77 15.12 -4.76 10.77
CA CYS A 77 16.04 -3.74 11.27
C CYS A 77 17.43 -3.94 10.65
N LEU A 78 18.18 -2.83 10.50
CA LEU A 78 19.53 -2.84 9.92
C LEU A 78 20.65 -2.76 10.97
N TYR A 79 20.30 -2.62 12.25
CA TYR A 79 21.25 -2.51 13.36
C TYR A 79 21.34 -3.82 14.16
N SER A 80 22.43 -3.99 14.90
CA SER A 80 22.59 -5.13 15.81
C SER A 80 21.57 -5.05 16.95
N LYS A 81 20.90 -6.18 17.25
CA LYS A 81 19.91 -6.31 18.33
C LYS A 81 20.43 -5.89 19.72
N ASN A 82 21.74 -5.79 19.89
CA ASN A 82 22.36 -5.37 21.16
C ASN A 82 22.13 -3.89 21.49
N TYR A 83 21.77 -3.04 20.51
CA TYR A 83 21.56 -1.60 20.72
C TYR A 83 20.13 -1.23 21.10
N TYR A 84 19.17 -2.11 20.86
CA TYR A 84 17.77 -1.87 21.13
C TYR A 84 17.18 -3.16 21.67
N SER A 85 16.93 -3.19 22.98
CA SER A 85 16.17 -4.26 23.61
C SER A 85 14.72 -4.13 23.15
N ASP A 86 14.40 -4.75 22.01
CA ASP A 86 13.04 -4.92 21.46
C ASP A 86 12.15 -5.79 22.40
N GLN A 87 12.56 -5.97 23.66
CA GLN A 87 11.94 -6.82 24.67
C GLN A 87 10.66 -6.23 25.25
N SER A 88 10.40 -4.93 25.10
CA SER A 88 9.24 -4.28 25.73
C SER A 88 7.95 -4.28 24.93
N SER A 89 7.86 -4.94 23.75
CA SER A 89 6.59 -5.09 23.02
C SER A 89 6.57 -6.25 22.03
N ILE A 90 6.99 -7.44 22.47
CA ILE A 90 6.87 -8.69 21.70
C ILE A 90 5.42 -9.22 21.71
N GLU A 91 4.53 -8.61 22.49
CA GLU A 91 3.10 -8.94 22.51
C GLU A 91 2.43 -8.43 21.23
N ASN A 92 2.07 -9.36 20.34
CA ASN A 92 1.24 -9.23 19.14
C ASN A 92 1.44 -7.94 18.34
N CYS A 93 2.37 -7.98 17.38
CA CYS A 93 2.51 -6.91 16.41
C CYS A 93 1.48 -7.05 15.29
N ASP A 94 0.33 -6.41 15.47
CA ASP A 94 -0.71 -6.27 14.46
C ASP A 94 -0.30 -5.39 13.26
N SER A 95 0.97 -4.97 13.16
CA SER A 95 1.46 -4.16 12.03
C SER A 95 2.74 -4.69 11.40
N MET A 96 2.89 -4.47 10.09
CA MET A 96 4.14 -4.70 9.37
C MET A 96 5.23 -3.78 9.95
N ARG A 97 6.22 -4.32 10.68
CA ARG A 97 7.26 -3.54 11.36
C ARG A 97 8.56 -3.45 10.57
N ILE A 98 8.84 -2.26 10.05
CA ILE A 98 10.10 -1.92 9.38
C ILE A 98 10.70 -0.75 10.14
N LEU A 99 11.81 -0.99 10.83
CA LEU A 99 12.36 -0.01 11.77
C LEU A 99 13.37 0.90 11.07
N CYS A 100 13.26 2.20 11.35
CA CYS A 100 14.26 3.18 10.97
C CYS A 100 15.65 2.72 11.46
N PRO A 101 16.72 2.80 10.65
CA PRO A 101 18.08 2.43 11.06
C PRO A 101 18.70 3.37 12.09
N SER A 102 18.16 4.58 12.25
CA SER A 102 18.64 5.58 13.22
C SER A 102 17.62 5.84 14.33
N PRO A 103 18.07 6.21 15.55
CA PRO A 103 17.18 6.66 16.62
C PRO A 103 16.23 7.77 16.11
N PRO A 104 14.95 7.75 16.50
CA PRO A 104 14.34 6.92 17.55
C PRO A 104 13.85 5.52 17.11
N TYR A 105 14.33 4.97 15.98
CA TYR A 105 14.01 3.62 15.51
C TYR A 105 12.51 3.36 15.23
N ASN A 106 11.76 4.41 14.89
CA ASN A 106 10.33 4.34 14.61
C ASN A 106 9.97 3.36 13.49
N ASN A 107 8.75 2.82 13.55
CA ASN A 107 8.18 2.02 12.45
C ASN A 107 7.88 2.92 11.23
N THR A 108 8.56 2.65 10.12
CA THR A 108 8.41 3.39 8.87
C THR A 108 7.18 2.95 8.08
N SER A 109 6.59 1.80 8.41
CA SER A 109 5.34 1.27 7.84
C SER A 109 4.14 1.38 8.78
N HIS A 110 4.11 2.45 9.61
CA HIS A 110 3.04 2.68 10.58
C HIS A 110 1.63 2.88 9.98
N SER A 111 1.54 3.22 8.69
CA SER A 111 0.25 3.35 8.00
C SER A 111 -0.26 2.02 7.42
N THR A 112 0.54 0.96 7.47
CA THR A 112 0.19 -0.35 6.91
C THR A 112 -0.70 -1.12 7.88
N ILE A 113 -1.95 -1.33 7.45
CA ILE A 113 -2.96 -2.13 8.16
C ILE A 113 -2.83 -3.62 7.78
N ASP A 114 -3.52 -4.52 8.48
CA ASP A 114 -3.43 -5.96 8.20
C ASP A 114 -3.86 -6.31 6.78
N SER A 115 -4.90 -5.64 6.26
CA SER A 115 -5.43 -5.91 4.93
C SER A 115 -4.39 -5.60 3.84
N THR A 116 -3.74 -4.44 3.93
CA THR A 116 -2.68 -4.06 2.98
C THR A 116 -1.40 -4.87 3.20
N ARG A 117 -1.05 -5.19 4.45
CA ARG A 117 0.04 -6.13 4.77
C ARG A 117 -0.19 -7.49 4.09
N TYR A 118 -1.40 -8.04 4.22
CA TYR A 118 -1.76 -9.30 3.58
C TYR A 118 -1.58 -9.24 2.07
N LEU A 119 -2.07 -8.18 1.42
CA LEU A 119 -1.91 -8.00 -0.03
C LEU A 119 -0.44 -7.92 -0.45
N ILE A 120 0.39 -7.19 0.31
CA ILE A 120 1.84 -7.10 0.06
C ILE A 120 2.50 -8.48 0.16
N ILE A 121 2.19 -9.26 1.20
CA ILE A 121 2.74 -10.61 1.41
C ILE A 121 2.32 -11.55 0.28
N GLN A 122 1.05 -11.51 -0.15
CA GLN A 122 0.57 -12.28 -1.30
C GLN A 122 1.28 -11.85 -2.59
N GLY A 123 1.54 -10.55 -2.75
CA GLY A 123 2.37 -10.00 -3.82
C GLY A 123 3.76 -10.61 -3.87
N PHE A 124 4.45 -10.67 -2.73
CA PHE A 124 5.76 -11.31 -2.65
C PHE A 124 5.70 -12.80 -2.98
N ALA A 125 4.73 -13.52 -2.43
CA ALA A 125 4.56 -14.95 -2.69
C ALA A 125 4.22 -15.25 -4.16
N ASN A 126 3.47 -14.38 -4.83
CA ASN A 126 3.17 -14.50 -6.25
C ASN A 126 4.44 -14.36 -7.10
N VAL A 127 5.25 -13.34 -6.83
CA VAL A 127 6.53 -13.15 -7.55
C VAL A 127 7.49 -14.31 -7.28
N HIS A 128 7.57 -14.78 -6.04
CA HIS A 128 8.41 -15.92 -5.72
C HIS A 128 8.04 -17.17 -6.55
N LYS A 129 6.73 -17.45 -6.72
CA LYS A 129 6.25 -18.54 -7.60
C LYS A 129 6.57 -18.33 -9.08
N ILE A 130 6.66 -17.09 -9.56
CA ILE A 130 7.07 -16.78 -10.94
C ILE A 130 8.56 -17.12 -11.10
N ILE A 131 9.37 -16.73 -10.13
CA ILE A 131 10.81 -17.00 -10.09
C ILE A 131 11.08 -18.52 -10.10
N GLU A 132 10.37 -19.30 -9.27
CA GLU A 132 10.55 -20.77 -9.21
C GLU A 132 10.23 -21.50 -10.53
N LYS A 133 9.37 -20.93 -11.38
CA LYS A 133 8.92 -21.56 -12.62
C LYS A 133 9.84 -21.31 -13.81
N ASN A 134 10.63 -20.25 -13.76
CA ASN A 134 11.39 -19.78 -14.91
C ASN A 134 12.88 -20.08 -14.74
N LEU A 135 13.51 -20.56 -15.81
CA LEU A 135 14.95 -20.87 -15.84
C LEU A 135 15.80 -19.72 -16.42
N GLN A 136 15.17 -18.70 -17.01
CA GLN A 136 15.84 -17.58 -17.68
C GLN A 136 15.70 -16.29 -16.88
N TYR A 137 16.82 -15.72 -16.44
CA TYR A 137 16.84 -14.59 -15.51
C TYR A 137 16.22 -13.32 -16.10
N GLU A 138 16.60 -12.92 -17.31
CA GLU A 138 16.14 -11.66 -17.90
C GLU A 138 14.64 -11.63 -18.19
N ASP A 139 14.11 -12.73 -18.73
CA ASP A 139 12.69 -12.82 -19.07
C ASP A 139 11.82 -12.82 -17.81
N THR A 140 12.29 -13.48 -16.75
CA THR A 140 11.64 -13.45 -15.44
C THR A 140 11.60 -12.04 -14.86
N LEU A 141 12.72 -11.29 -14.93
CA LEU A 141 12.76 -9.90 -14.45
C LEU A 141 11.78 -9.01 -15.23
N LYS A 142 11.69 -9.19 -16.56
CA LYS A 142 10.72 -8.48 -17.39
C LYS A 142 9.28 -8.84 -17.03
N GLU A 143 8.99 -10.13 -16.84
CA GLU A 143 7.67 -10.62 -16.44
C GLU A 143 7.22 -10.00 -15.10
N ILE A 144 8.11 -9.96 -14.11
CA ILE A 144 7.85 -9.33 -12.80
C ILE A 144 7.49 -7.86 -12.96
N LEU A 145 8.20 -7.12 -13.83
CA LEU A 145 7.93 -5.70 -14.08
C LEU A 145 6.66 -5.48 -14.90
N GLN A 146 6.18 -6.47 -15.64
CA GLN A 146 4.92 -6.40 -16.40
C GLN A 146 3.68 -6.70 -15.54
N LEU A 147 3.86 -7.20 -14.31
CA LEU A 147 2.76 -7.37 -13.37
C LEU A 147 2.04 -6.04 -13.15
N SER A 148 0.70 -6.07 -13.17
CA SER A 148 -0.12 -4.88 -13.05
C SER A 148 -1.03 -4.94 -11.83
N ASN A 149 -1.44 -3.76 -11.36
CA ASN A 149 -2.36 -3.62 -10.25
C ASN A 149 -3.75 -4.14 -10.66
N HIS A 150 -4.17 -5.25 -10.07
CA HIS A 150 -5.51 -5.79 -10.20
C HIS A 150 -6.42 -5.20 -9.11
N PHE A 151 -6.63 -3.89 -9.12
CA PHE A 151 -7.67 -3.27 -8.29
C PHE A 151 -8.99 -3.20 -9.08
N PRO A 152 -10.12 -3.70 -8.53
CA PRO A 152 -10.25 -4.45 -7.28
C PRO A 152 -9.76 -5.90 -7.41
N ASP A 153 -9.24 -6.46 -6.32
CA ASP A 153 -8.90 -7.88 -6.24
C ASP A 153 -10.18 -8.74 -6.34
N LYS A 154 -10.03 -10.01 -6.75
CA LYS A 154 -11.15 -10.94 -6.95
C LYS A 154 -11.97 -11.17 -5.68
N THR A 155 -11.39 -10.94 -4.51
CA THR A 155 -12.04 -11.10 -3.21
C THR A 155 -12.94 -9.94 -2.83
N ILE A 156 -12.73 -8.76 -3.41
CA ILE A 156 -13.56 -7.57 -3.16
C ILE A 156 -14.96 -7.84 -3.72
N GLN A 157 -15.98 -7.30 -3.07
CA GLN A 157 -17.38 -7.41 -3.50
C GLN A 157 -18.07 -6.06 -3.63
N SER A 158 -17.62 -5.05 -2.89
CA SER A 158 -18.15 -3.70 -2.95
C SER A 158 -17.06 -2.65 -2.88
N ILE A 159 -17.37 -1.44 -3.35
CA ILE A 159 -16.46 -0.31 -3.42
C ILE A 159 -17.18 0.93 -2.88
N ILE A 160 -16.49 1.68 -2.01
CA ILE A 160 -16.84 3.07 -1.75
C ILE A 160 -15.99 3.96 -2.65
N GLN A 161 -16.66 4.76 -3.47
CA GLN A 161 -16.03 5.76 -4.32
C GLN A 161 -16.23 7.13 -3.67
N LEU A 162 -15.14 7.78 -3.29
CA LEU A 162 -15.12 9.17 -2.86
C LEU A 162 -14.99 10.06 -4.10
N THR A 163 -15.85 11.07 -4.19
CA THR A 163 -15.82 12.10 -5.24
C THR A 163 -15.43 13.43 -4.60
N LEU A 164 -14.32 13.98 -5.05
CA LEU A 164 -13.79 15.28 -4.63
C LEU A 164 -13.98 16.26 -5.77
N SER A 165 -14.62 17.40 -5.51
CA SER A 165 -14.82 18.45 -6.52
C SER A 165 -14.37 19.82 -6.04
N GLY A 166 -13.96 20.67 -6.98
CA GLY A 166 -13.51 22.05 -6.72
C GLY A 166 -13.70 22.93 -7.95
N LYS A 167 -13.42 24.25 -7.84
CA LYS A 167 -13.51 25.18 -8.98
C LYS A 167 -12.18 25.31 -9.73
N THR A 168 -11.06 25.06 -9.05
CA THR A 168 -9.72 25.14 -9.63
C THR A 168 -8.93 23.87 -9.36
N ILE A 169 -7.92 23.62 -10.20
CA ILE A 169 -6.99 22.48 -10.01
C ILE A 169 -6.21 22.63 -8.69
N SER A 170 -5.89 23.87 -8.30
CA SER A 170 -5.21 24.15 -7.03
C SER A 170 -6.05 23.74 -5.83
N GLU A 171 -7.32 24.18 -5.79
CA GLU A 171 -8.28 23.78 -4.74
C GLU A 171 -8.40 22.26 -4.65
N LEU A 172 -8.52 21.61 -5.80
CA LEU A 172 -8.70 20.17 -5.88
C LEU A 172 -7.44 19.40 -5.44
N ASN A 173 -6.24 19.88 -5.76
CA ASN A 173 -4.99 19.30 -5.26
C ASN A 173 -4.86 19.46 -3.74
N GLN A 174 -5.25 20.61 -3.19
CA GLN A 174 -5.31 20.81 -1.73
C GLN A 174 -6.31 19.83 -1.10
N TRP A 175 -7.48 19.64 -1.73
CA TRP A 175 -8.52 18.73 -1.25
C TRP A 175 -8.07 17.27 -1.26
N ILE A 176 -7.39 16.83 -2.33
CA ILE A 176 -6.74 15.52 -2.40
C ILE A 176 -5.68 15.38 -1.31
N GLY A 177 -4.83 16.40 -1.11
CA GLY A 177 -3.81 16.39 -0.05
C GLY A 177 -4.42 16.24 1.35
N TYR A 178 -5.53 16.94 1.61
CA TYR A 178 -6.25 16.89 2.88
C TYR A 178 -6.92 15.54 3.14
N MET A 179 -7.47 14.93 2.09
CA MET A 179 -8.02 13.57 2.14
C MET A 179 -6.93 12.55 2.43
N LYS A 180 -5.82 12.65 1.70
CA LYS A 180 -4.64 11.79 1.87
C LYS A 180 -4.10 11.80 3.30
N SER A 181 -4.02 12.96 3.95
CA SER A 181 -3.48 13.04 5.32
C SER A 181 -4.36 12.37 6.38
N ARG A 182 -5.63 12.08 6.08
CA ARG A 182 -6.59 11.44 6.99
C ARG A 182 -6.92 10.00 6.63
N LEU A 183 -6.55 9.59 5.42
CA LEU A 183 -6.91 8.30 4.88
C LEU A 183 -6.38 7.15 5.75
N ALA A 184 -5.12 7.23 6.19
CA ALA A 184 -4.51 6.19 7.02
C ALA A 184 -5.30 5.93 8.32
N HIS A 185 -5.79 6.98 8.98
CA HIS A 185 -6.61 6.84 10.18
C HIS A 185 -7.97 6.20 9.85
N PHE A 186 -8.61 6.63 8.76
CA PHE A 186 -9.89 6.05 8.34
C PHE A 186 -9.76 4.56 7.98
N LEU A 187 -8.67 4.16 7.33
CA LEU A 187 -8.39 2.75 7.03
C LEU A 187 -8.18 1.92 8.30
N ASN A 188 -7.49 2.50 9.29
CA ASN A 188 -7.29 1.88 10.59
C ASN A 188 -8.62 1.69 11.34
N ASP A 189 -9.50 2.69 11.33
CA ASP A 189 -10.84 2.61 11.93
C ASP A 189 -11.70 1.55 11.23
N CYS A 190 -11.65 1.50 9.89
CA CYS A 190 -12.34 0.46 9.11
C CYS A 190 -11.88 -0.96 9.50
N GLN A 191 -10.60 -1.13 9.81
CA GLN A 191 -10.09 -2.45 10.15
C GLN A 191 -10.34 -2.79 11.62
N ASN A 192 -9.96 -1.93 12.55
CA ASN A 192 -9.93 -2.26 13.97
C ASN A 192 -11.30 -2.07 14.65
N GLU A 193 -12.06 -1.03 14.26
CA GLU A 193 -13.38 -0.80 14.83
C GLU A 193 -14.46 -1.57 14.08
N CYS A 194 -14.32 -1.71 12.75
CA CYS A 194 -15.35 -2.33 11.92
C CYS A 194 -15.06 -3.78 11.51
N ASN A 195 -13.86 -4.31 11.78
CA ASN A 195 -13.44 -5.66 11.36
C ASN A 195 -13.64 -5.90 9.85
N LEU A 196 -13.37 -4.88 9.03
CA LEU A 196 -13.50 -4.97 7.58
C LEU A 196 -12.14 -5.22 6.92
N PHE A 197 -12.11 -6.14 5.95
CA PHE A 197 -10.98 -6.25 5.04
C PHE A 197 -11.06 -5.17 3.97
N VAL A 198 -9.98 -4.39 3.82
CA VAL A 198 -9.93 -3.20 2.97
C VAL A 198 -8.80 -3.30 1.94
N GLN A 199 -9.12 -3.02 0.68
CA GLN A 199 -8.13 -2.79 -0.37
C GLN A 199 -8.23 -1.34 -0.85
N THR A 200 -7.10 -0.66 -0.94
CA THR A 200 -7.02 0.71 -1.45
C THR A 200 -6.44 0.77 -2.84
N GLN A 201 -6.94 1.73 -3.62
CA GLN A 201 -6.31 2.11 -4.87
C GLN A 201 -5.10 3.02 -4.60
N ASN A 202 -4.00 2.86 -5.33
CA ASN A 202 -2.78 3.65 -5.12
C ASN A 202 -2.74 4.97 -5.93
N ASN A 203 -3.80 5.28 -6.65
CA ASN A 203 -3.94 6.50 -7.42
C ASN A 203 -5.36 7.07 -7.29
N VAL A 204 -5.45 8.37 -7.55
CA VAL A 204 -6.73 9.09 -7.61
C VAL A 204 -7.08 9.21 -9.08
N GLU A 205 -8.23 8.68 -9.47
CA GLU A 205 -8.67 8.66 -10.85
C GLU A 205 -9.17 10.03 -11.30
N ILE A 206 -8.82 10.37 -12.54
CA ILE A 206 -9.29 11.56 -13.24
C ILE A 206 -10.27 11.07 -14.30
N ARG A 207 -11.56 11.35 -14.13
CA ARG A 207 -12.58 11.00 -15.13
C ARG A 207 -13.16 12.30 -15.73
N LYS A 208 -13.03 12.47 -17.04
CA LYS A 208 -13.42 13.63 -17.87
C LYS A 208 -12.70 14.96 -17.51
N GLN A 209 -12.79 15.96 -18.39
CA GLN A 209 -12.20 17.32 -18.22
C GLN A 209 -12.76 18.13 -17.03
N ASN A 210 -13.57 17.49 -16.17
CA ASN A 210 -14.21 18.13 -15.03
C ASN A 210 -13.22 18.26 -13.85
N LEU A 211 -13.49 19.25 -13.02
CA LEU A 211 -12.81 19.51 -11.75
C LEU A 211 -13.28 18.52 -10.66
N GLU A 212 -13.36 17.24 -11.02
CA GLU A 212 -13.73 16.14 -10.12
C GLU A 212 -12.62 15.08 -10.10
N ARG A 213 -12.45 14.45 -8.94
CA ARG A 213 -11.50 13.35 -8.74
C ARG A 213 -12.15 12.25 -7.95
N PHE A 214 -11.81 11.02 -8.33
CA PHE A 214 -12.41 9.83 -7.76
C PHE A 214 -11.36 9.01 -7.03
N TYR A 215 -11.66 8.60 -5.81
CA TYR A 215 -10.80 7.70 -5.05
C TYR A 215 -11.62 6.50 -4.57
N SER A 216 -11.17 5.29 -4.89
CA SER A 216 -11.90 4.06 -4.62
C SER A 216 -11.25 3.28 -3.48
N ILE A 217 -12.09 2.77 -2.58
CA ILE A 217 -11.70 1.83 -1.53
C ILE A 217 -12.60 0.60 -1.66
N GLY A 218 -11.99 -0.57 -1.83
CA GLY A 218 -12.68 -1.85 -1.95
C GLY A 218 -12.83 -2.54 -0.61
N PHE A 219 -13.95 -3.25 -0.46
CA PHE A 219 -14.24 -4.10 0.69
C PHE A 219 -14.61 -5.51 0.25
N GLN A 220 -14.19 -6.50 1.05
CA GLN A 220 -14.51 -7.91 0.80
C GLN A 220 -16.01 -8.22 0.96
N LEU A 221 -16.75 -7.43 1.75
CA LEU A 221 -18.17 -7.66 1.99
C LEU A 221 -19.06 -7.03 0.91
N ASN A 222 -20.23 -7.64 0.70
CA ASN A 222 -21.27 -7.10 -0.19
C ASN A 222 -21.80 -5.74 0.27
N GLU A 223 -22.26 -4.94 -0.69
CA GLU A 223 -22.81 -3.59 -0.45
C GLU A 223 -23.98 -3.58 0.54
N HIS A 224 -24.82 -4.62 0.55
CA HIS A 224 -25.98 -4.73 1.44
C HIS A 224 -25.58 -4.98 2.91
N ILE A 225 -24.43 -5.60 3.13
CA ILE A 225 -23.91 -5.84 4.49
C ILE A 225 -23.28 -4.56 5.01
N ILE A 226 -22.47 -3.90 4.17
CA ILE A 226 -21.83 -2.63 4.51
C ILE A 226 -22.87 -1.54 4.75
N SER A 227 -23.95 -1.49 3.96
CA SER A 227 -25.01 -0.49 4.12
C SER A 227 -25.77 -0.60 5.45
N ARG A 228 -25.70 -1.76 6.11
CA ARG A 228 -26.30 -2.00 7.44
C ARG A 228 -25.27 -1.90 8.58
N HIS A 229 -23.99 -1.73 8.25
CA HIS A 229 -22.91 -1.74 9.21
C HIS A 229 -22.81 -0.40 9.95
N ARG A 230 -23.46 -0.29 11.11
CA ARG A 230 -23.55 0.96 11.88
C ARG A 230 -22.20 1.58 12.21
N GLN A 231 -21.25 0.78 12.69
CA GLN A 231 -19.91 1.26 13.05
C GLN A 231 -19.18 1.84 11.83
N PHE A 232 -19.39 1.25 10.64
CA PHE A 232 -18.74 1.74 9.42
C PHE A 232 -19.24 3.13 9.04
N TYR A 233 -20.55 3.36 9.10
CA TYR A 233 -21.09 4.70 8.85
C TYR A 233 -20.68 5.71 9.92
N TYR A 234 -20.52 5.28 11.17
CA TYR A 234 -19.96 6.14 12.22
C TYR A 234 -18.53 6.58 11.87
N CYS A 235 -17.64 5.65 11.53
CA CYS A 235 -16.27 5.96 11.11
C CYS A 235 -16.23 6.80 9.83
N LEU A 236 -17.09 6.49 8.85
CA LEU A 236 -17.19 7.23 7.58
C LEU A 236 -17.67 8.67 7.81
N ASN A 237 -18.69 8.88 8.64
CA ASN A 237 -19.17 10.22 8.96
C ASN A 237 -18.11 11.01 9.74
N LYS A 238 -17.46 10.40 10.73
CA LYS A 238 -16.32 11.01 11.45
C LYS A 238 -15.19 11.41 10.49
N PHE A 239 -14.93 10.63 9.45
CA PHE A 239 -13.96 10.98 8.40
C PHE A 239 -14.45 12.16 7.55
N LEU A 240 -15.71 12.16 7.11
CA LEU A 240 -16.29 13.21 6.26
C LEU A 240 -16.47 14.54 7.02
N GLU A 241 -16.80 14.52 8.30
CA GLU A 241 -16.93 15.71 9.15
C GLU A 241 -15.64 16.52 9.23
N GLN A 242 -14.48 15.87 9.14
CA GLN A 242 -13.18 16.57 9.11
C GLN A 242 -13.06 17.49 7.89
N PHE A 243 -13.72 17.16 6.77
CA PHE A 243 -13.78 18.04 5.60
C PHE A 243 -14.74 19.21 5.80
N ILE A 244 -15.67 19.13 6.76
CA ILE A 244 -16.54 20.27 7.12
C ILE A 244 -15.75 21.28 7.95
N ILE A 245 -14.90 20.81 8.86
CA ILE A 245 -14.16 21.64 9.82
C ILE A 245 -12.83 22.17 9.22
N CYS A 246 -12.54 21.85 7.96
CA CYS A 246 -11.28 22.24 7.31
C CYS A 246 -11.14 23.77 7.19
N SER A 247 -10.06 24.33 7.76
CA SER A 247 -9.86 25.78 7.90
C SER A 247 -9.67 26.54 6.58
N PHE A 248 -9.23 25.87 5.51
CA PHE A 248 -9.02 26.48 4.19
C PHE A 248 -10.12 26.10 3.18
N ARG A 249 -11.21 25.48 3.64
CA ARG A 249 -12.31 25.07 2.77
C ARG A 249 -12.98 26.29 2.13
N SER A 250 -13.07 26.28 0.80
CA SER A 250 -13.96 27.17 0.05
C SER A 250 -15.34 26.52 -0.16
N ASP A 251 -16.37 27.33 -0.40
CA ASP A 251 -17.73 26.84 -0.71
C ASP A 251 -17.79 25.98 -1.99
N THR A 252 -16.80 26.14 -2.86
CA THR A 252 -16.64 25.38 -4.10
C THR A 252 -16.10 23.97 -3.86
N MET A 253 -15.44 23.71 -2.73
CA MET A 253 -14.91 22.39 -2.39
C MET A 253 -16.01 21.50 -1.81
N LYS A 254 -16.27 20.38 -2.49
CA LYS A 254 -17.24 19.37 -2.01
C LYS A 254 -16.61 17.99 -1.99
N ILE A 255 -17.09 17.17 -1.05
CA ILE A 255 -16.79 15.75 -0.98
C ILE A 255 -18.12 15.01 -0.88
N SER A 256 -18.26 13.96 -1.68
CA SER A 256 -19.36 13.01 -1.60
C SER A 256 -18.84 11.59 -1.70
N TYR A 257 -19.65 10.63 -1.33
CA TYR A 257 -19.31 9.22 -1.46
C TYR A 257 -20.46 8.46 -2.10
N LYS A 258 -20.12 7.35 -2.77
CA LYS A 258 -21.09 6.38 -3.29
C LYS A 258 -20.61 4.97 -2.97
N LEU A 259 -21.44 4.20 -2.27
CA LEU A 259 -21.23 2.76 -2.07
C LEU A 259 -21.89 2.02 -3.24
N MET A 260 -21.17 1.08 -3.84
CA MET A 260 -21.64 0.34 -5.01
C MET A 260 -21.05 -1.07 -5.08
N SER A 261 -21.77 -1.98 -5.75
CA SER A 261 -21.27 -3.28 -6.17
C SER A 261 -20.13 -3.14 -7.17
N ILE A 262 -19.26 -4.16 -7.28
CA ILE A 262 -18.21 -4.19 -8.32
C ILE A 262 -18.80 -4.12 -9.73
N HIS A 263 -19.94 -4.76 -9.94
CA HIS A 263 -20.59 -4.78 -11.24
C HIS A 263 -20.99 -3.36 -11.68
N ASP A 264 -21.58 -2.59 -10.77
CA ASP A 264 -21.97 -1.22 -11.07
C ASP A 264 -20.76 -0.28 -11.17
N TRP A 265 -19.72 -0.50 -10.36
CA TRP A 265 -18.47 0.24 -10.48
C TRP A 265 -17.80 0.05 -11.86
N ASN A 266 -17.75 -1.19 -12.36
CA ASN A 266 -17.22 -1.50 -13.69
C ASN A 266 -18.07 -0.86 -14.81
N ARG A 267 -19.40 -0.88 -14.67
CA ARG A 267 -20.31 -0.22 -15.61
C ARG A 267 -20.09 1.29 -15.66
N GLU A 268 -19.87 1.94 -14.52
CA GLU A 268 -19.62 3.39 -14.48
C GLU A 268 -18.30 3.76 -15.15
N ARG A 269 -17.24 2.96 -14.96
CA ARG A 269 -15.95 3.17 -15.62
C ARG A 269 -16.03 3.04 -17.15
N MET A 270 -16.85 2.14 -17.67
CA MET A 270 -17.02 1.98 -19.12
C MET A 270 -17.85 3.10 -19.77
N LYS A 271 -18.60 3.88 -18.99
CA LYS A 271 -19.41 5.02 -19.48
C LYS A 271 -18.66 6.36 -19.47
N THR A 272 -17.50 6.41 -18.82
CA THR A 272 -16.68 7.63 -18.64
C THR A 272 -15.50 7.68 -19.58
#